data_AF-A0A8C6CIB2-F1
#
_entry.id   AF-A0A8C6CIB2-F1
#
_cell.length_a   1.000
_cell.length_b   1.000
_cell.length_c   1.000
_cell.angle_alpha   90.00
_cell.angle_beta   90.00
_cell.angle_gamma   90.00
#
_symmetry.space_group_name_H-M   'P 1'
#
loop_
_entity.id
_entity.type
_entity.pdbx_description
1 polymer ?
#
loop_
_entity_poly.entity_id
_entity_poly.type
_entity_poly.pdbx_seq_one_letter_code
_entity_poly.pdbx_strand_id
1 'polypeptide(L)'
;MAKEECKALLDALNKATACYHHLVLTIGGSADSQNLREELQKTRQKAQELAVAIRVRLTAPLRDRSLGAEERAEFERLWVTFSGCLDLLEADMRRALALGTEFPLQAPRRPLVRTGVEGGATGVAARALSARSLRHEAHSDFDVEDLHQLEREILQVGEMIQDMEMKVNVLRWTVQARQAAGAELLSSASAGVSSVGGVSVEQRSGPCDLSKAKAATIFSAVLLAAVALAVCVAKLS
;
A
#
# COMPACT_ATOMS: atom_id res chain seq x y z
N MET A 1 -12.76 -28.25 2.18
CA MET A 1 -13.41 -26.95 2.47
C MET A 1 -12.58 -26.09 3.43
N ALA A 2 -12.19 -26.59 4.61
CA ALA A 2 -11.41 -25.82 5.59
C ALA A 2 -10.10 -25.19 5.06
N LYS A 3 -9.39 -25.87 4.14
CA LYS A 3 -8.19 -25.36 3.48
C LYS A 3 -8.46 -24.13 2.60
N GLU A 4 -9.47 -24.18 1.74
CA GLU A 4 -9.79 -23.05 0.84
C GLU A 4 -10.28 -21.83 1.63
N GLU A 5 -10.99 -22.06 2.75
CA GLU A 5 -11.33 -20.99 3.68
C GLU A 5 -10.08 -20.38 4.35
N CYS A 6 -9.11 -21.20 4.80
CA CYS A 6 -7.85 -20.69 5.34
C CYS A 6 -7.07 -19.88 4.31
N LYS A 7 -7.03 -20.36 3.06
CA LYS A 7 -6.39 -19.65 1.97
C LYS A 7 -7.06 -18.31 1.69
N ALA A 8 -8.40 -18.27 1.65
CA ALA A 8 -9.14 -17.03 1.44
C ALA A 8 -8.91 -16.02 2.57
N LEU A 9 -8.87 -16.46 3.83
CA LEU A 9 -8.52 -15.62 4.97
C LEU A 9 -7.09 -15.09 4.85
N LEU A 10 -6.15 -15.93 4.42
CA LEU A 10 -4.75 -15.55 4.24
C LEU A 10 -4.58 -14.54 3.10
N ASP A 11 -5.29 -14.71 1.98
CA ASP A 11 -5.32 -13.74 0.88
C ASP A 11 -5.91 -12.40 1.35
N ALA A 12 -6.91 -12.43 2.23
CA ALA A 12 -7.47 -11.21 2.85
C ALA A 12 -6.47 -10.55 3.80
N LEU A 13 -5.74 -11.33 4.61
CA LEU A 13 -4.68 -10.81 5.48
C LEU A 13 -3.56 -10.18 4.65
N ASN A 14 -3.08 -10.85 3.61
CA ASN A 14 -2.04 -10.33 2.73
C ASN A 14 -2.43 -8.98 2.10
N LYS A 15 -3.69 -8.85 1.63
CA LYS A 15 -4.23 -7.58 1.14
C LYS A 15 -4.30 -6.51 2.23
N ALA A 16 -4.71 -6.88 3.44
CA ALA A 16 -4.75 -5.96 4.57
C ALA A 16 -3.35 -5.47 4.96
N THR A 17 -2.35 -6.35 5.02
CA THR A 17 -0.95 -6.00 5.29
C THR A 17 -0.39 -5.09 4.19
N ALA A 18 -0.65 -5.39 2.91
CA ALA A 18 -0.23 -4.52 1.81
C ALA A 18 -0.89 -3.13 1.84
N CYS A 19 -2.19 -3.08 2.16
CA CYS A 19 -2.91 -1.83 2.37
C CYS A 19 -2.31 -1.03 3.53
N TYR A 20 -2.07 -1.68 4.66
CA TYR A 20 -1.43 -1.07 5.82
C TYR A 20 -0.06 -0.49 5.48
N HIS A 21 0.80 -1.27 4.80
CA HIS A 21 2.10 -0.82 4.33
C HIS A 21 2.01 0.48 3.53
N HIS A 22 1.11 0.55 2.55
CA HIS A 22 0.91 1.74 1.74
C HIS A 22 0.44 2.96 2.55
N LEU A 23 -0.41 2.76 3.55
CA LEU A 23 -0.83 3.84 4.45
C LEU A 23 0.33 4.31 5.34
N VAL A 24 1.19 3.39 5.81
CA VAL A 24 2.35 3.74 6.65
C VAL A 24 3.34 4.60 5.89
N LEU A 25 3.55 4.34 4.58
CA LEU A 25 4.44 5.13 3.74
C LEU A 25 4.00 6.59 3.55
N THR A 26 2.74 6.93 3.81
CA THR A 26 2.23 8.31 3.64
C THR A 26 2.26 9.12 4.93
N ILE A 27 2.59 8.51 6.07
CA ILE A 27 2.79 9.19 7.36
C ILE A 27 3.92 10.21 7.25
N GLY A 28 3.74 11.41 7.82
CA GLY A 28 4.69 12.52 7.74
C GLY A 28 4.73 13.22 6.37
N GLY A 29 3.99 12.71 5.38
CA GLY A 29 3.87 13.29 4.05
C GLY A 29 2.76 14.34 3.93
N SER A 30 2.52 14.83 2.71
CA SER A 30 1.45 15.80 2.41
C SER A 30 0.04 15.22 2.53
N ALA A 31 -0.09 13.89 2.53
CA ALA A 31 -1.36 13.19 2.71
C ALA A 31 -1.64 12.84 4.18
N ASP A 32 -0.69 13.12 5.09
CA ASP A 32 -0.83 12.80 6.50
C ASP A 32 -1.90 13.67 7.17
N SER A 33 -2.93 13.00 7.67
CA SER A 33 -4.15 13.61 8.19
C SER A 33 -4.78 12.72 9.25
N GLN A 34 -5.65 13.29 10.07
CA GLN A 34 -6.40 12.55 11.09
C GLN A 34 -7.15 11.34 10.49
N ASN A 35 -7.79 11.54 9.33
CA ASN A 35 -8.48 10.46 8.61
C ASN A 35 -7.51 9.34 8.19
N LEU A 36 -6.30 9.67 7.74
CA LEU A 36 -5.28 8.65 7.43
C LEU A 36 -4.90 7.84 8.68
N ARG A 37 -4.73 8.49 9.84
CA ARG A 37 -4.38 7.82 11.10
C ARG A 37 -5.51 6.90 11.60
N GLU A 38 -6.75 7.32 11.45
CA GLU A 38 -7.92 6.46 11.73
C GLU A 38 -8.01 5.27 10.77
N GLU A 39 -7.75 5.46 9.48
CA GLU A 39 -7.72 4.36 8.51
C GLU A 39 -6.57 3.38 8.77
N LEU A 40 -5.41 3.87 9.24
CA LEU A 40 -4.31 3.03 9.73
C LEU A 40 -4.75 2.16 10.91
N GLN A 41 -5.41 2.76 11.91
CA GLN A 41 -5.94 2.05 13.07
C GLN A 41 -6.96 0.97 12.67
N LYS A 42 -7.93 1.30 11.81
CA LYS A 42 -8.92 0.32 11.31
C LYS A 42 -8.26 -0.80 10.54
N THR A 43 -7.29 -0.48 9.69
CA THR A 43 -6.60 -1.48 8.85
C THR A 43 -5.75 -2.43 9.69
N ARG A 44 -5.01 -1.93 10.70
CA ARG A 44 -4.23 -2.80 11.60
C ARG A 44 -5.13 -3.68 12.47
N GLN A 45 -6.25 -3.16 12.96
CA GLN A 45 -7.20 -3.93 13.76
C GLN A 45 -7.79 -5.09 12.94
N LYS A 46 -8.21 -4.81 11.71
CA LYS A 46 -8.68 -5.84 10.77
C LYS A 46 -7.60 -6.89 10.47
N ALA A 47 -6.35 -6.47 10.27
CA ALA A 47 -5.25 -7.41 10.03
C ALA A 47 -5.01 -8.32 11.25
N GLN A 48 -5.07 -7.78 12.47
CA GLN A 48 -4.92 -8.56 13.71
C GLN A 48 -6.08 -9.55 13.91
N GLU A 49 -7.32 -9.14 13.66
CA GLU A 49 -8.49 -10.04 13.72
C GLU A 49 -8.35 -11.23 12.76
N LEU A 50 -7.93 -10.95 11.52
CA LEU A 50 -7.65 -11.99 10.53
C LEU A 50 -6.51 -12.90 10.98
N ALA A 51 -5.44 -12.34 11.54
CA ALA A 51 -4.30 -13.11 12.05
C ALA A 51 -4.70 -14.07 13.18
N VAL A 52 -5.50 -13.61 14.14
CA VAL A 52 -6.00 -14.47 15.24
C VAL A 52 -6.85 -15.61 14.68
N ALA A 53 -7.75 -15.32 13.72
CA ALA A 53 -8.59 -16.33 13.10
C ALA A 53 -7.78 -17.37 12.31
N ILE A 54 -6.79 -16.93 11.55
CA ILE A 54 -5.89 -17.80 10.76
C ILE A 54 -5.05 -18.68 11.67
N ARG A 55 -4.47 -18.12 12.74
CA ARG A 55 -3.67 -18.87 13.72
C ARG A 55 -4.43 -20.07 14.27
N VAL A 56 -5.67 -19.86 14.71
CA VAL A 56 -6.50 -20.94 15.28
C VAL A 56 -6.75 -22.03 14.23
N ARG A 57 -7.06 -21.63 12.99
CA ARG A 57 -7.39 -22.56 11.91
C ARG A 57 -6.17 -23.31 11.36
N LEU A 58 -4.97 -22.74 11.40
CA LEU A 58 -3.74 -23.41 10.95
C LEU A 58 -3.12 -24.30 12.03
N THR A 59 -3.24 -23.94 13.31
CA THR A 59 -2.57 -24.67 14.40
C THR A 59 -3.15 -26.07 14.60
N ALA A 60 -4.47 -26.25 14.48
CA ALA A 60 -5.11 -27.56 14.69
C ALA A 60 -4.67 -28.61 13.64
N PRO A 61 -4.74 -28.35 12.32
CA PRO A 61 -4.27 -29.30 11.30
C PRO A 61 -2.77 -29.60 11.37
N LEU A 62 -1.93 -28.60 11.65
CA LEU A 62 -0.47 -28.79 11.68
C LEU A 62 0.00 -29.63 12.87
N ARG A 63 -0.78 -29.65 13.96
CA ARG A 63 -0.52 -30.52 15.12
C ARG A 63 -1.04 -31.95 14.95
N ASP A 64 -1.98 -32.16 14.03
CA ASP A 64 -2.51 -33.48 13.75
C ASP A 64 -1.49 -34.32 12.96
N ARG A 65 -1.12 -35.48 13.52
CA ARG A 65 -0.19 -36.43 12.89
C ARG A 65 -0.89 -37.42 11.94
N SER A 66 -2.22 -37.45 11.94
CA SER A 66 -3.02 -38.31 11.06
C SER A 66 -3.31 -37.68 9.69
N LEU A 67 -2.92 -36.41 9.51
CA LEU A 67 -3.11 -35.68 8.26
C LEU A 67 -2.27 -36.28 7.12
N GLY A 68 -2.85 -36.36 5.91
CA GLY A 68 -2.15 -36.84 4.73
C GLY A 68 -0.94 -35.96 4.38
N ALA A 69 0.11 -36.56 3.78
CA ALA A 69 1.36 -35.85 3.48
C ALA A 69 1.17 -34.65 2.53
N GLU A 70 0.33 -34.79 1.51
CA GLU A 70 -0.01 -33.70 0.57
C GLU A 70 -0.74 -32.55 1.27
N GLU A 71 -1.79 -32.84 2.04
CA GLU A 71 -2.56 -31.82 2.77
C GLU A 71 -1.68 -31.11 3.79
N ARG A 72 -0.81 -31.85 4.49
CA ARG A 72 0.16 -31.29 5.45
C ARG A 72 1.12 -30.33 4.74
N ALA A 73 1.69 -30.72 3.59
CA ALA A 73 2.56 -29.85 2.82
C ALA A 73 1.86 -28.57 2.33
N GLU A 74 0.55 -28.61 2.07
CA GLU A 74 -0.21 -27.41 1.73
C GLU A 74 -0.46 -26.50 2.93
N PHE A 75 -0.79 -27.05 4.10
CA PHE A 75 -0.90 -26.27 5.34
C PHE A 75 0.44 -25.66 5.76
N GLU A 76 1.56 -26.36 5.54
CA GLU A 76 2.92 -25.84 5.79
C GLU A 76 3.23 -24.63 4.87
N ARG A 77 2.82 -24.66 3.61
CA ARG A 77 2.93 -23.50 2.69
C ARG A 77 2.10 -22.31 3.16
N LEU A 78 0.86 -22.56 3.56
CA LEU A 78 -0.01 -21.52 4.13
C LEU A 78 0.58 -20.94 5.41
N TRP A 79 1.18 -21.79 6.26
CA TRP A 79 1.86 -21.38 7.47
C TRP A 79 3.05 -20.45 7.21
N VAL A 80 3.92 -20.80 6.26
CA VAL A 80 5.07 -19.94 5.91
C VAL A 80 4.60 -18.59 5.38
N THR A 81 3.60 -18.60 4.50
CA THR A 81 3.01 -17.35 3.96
C THR A 81 2.41 -16.51 5.09
N PHE A 82 1.68 -17.14 6.01
CA PHE A 82 1.11 -16.47 7.18
C PHE A 82 2.18 -15.86 8.09
N SER A 83 3.25 -16.61 8.41
CA SER A 83 4.36 -16.09 9.21
C SER A 83 5.01 -14.86 8.57
N GLY A 84 5.20 -14.87 7.24
CA GLY A 84 5.72 -13.71 6.52
C GLY A 84 4.79 -12.50 6.57
N CYS A 85 3.46 -12.71 6.48
CA CYS A 85 2.49 -11.62 6.65
C CYS A 85 2.54 -10.99 8.05
N LEU A 86 2.78 -11.79 9.09
CA LEU A 86 2.91 -11.29 10.46
C LEU A 86 4.19 -10.48 10.66
N ASP A 87 5.33 -10.97 10.14
CA ASP A 87 6.59 -10.24 10.23
C ASP A 87 6.51 -8.87 9.53
N LEU A 88 5.89 -8.83 8.34
CA LEU A 88 5.68 -7.59 7.60
C LEU A 88 4.74 -6.65 8.35
N LEU A 89 3.63 -7.15 8.88
CA LEU A 89 2.69 -6.35 9.67
C LEU A 89 3.38 -5.76 10.91
N GLU A 90 4.14 -6.56 11.66
CA GLU A 90 4.85 -6.11 12.85
C GLU A 90 5.93 -5.05 12.51
N ALA A 91 6.67 -5.24 11.42
CA ALA A 91 7.65 -4.28 10.94
C ALA A 91 7.00 -2.94 10.54
N ASP A 92 5.88 -2.99 9.82
CA ASP A 92 5.13 -1.80 9.43
C ASP A 92 4.48 -1.12 10.65
N MET A 93 4.00 -1.86 11.65
CA MET A 93 3.46 -1.31 12.89
C MET A 93 4.53 -0.56 13.68
N ARG A 94 5.74 -1.12 13.80
CA ARG A 94 6.88 -0.41 14.41
C ARG A 94 7.27 0.84 13.64
N ARG A 95 7.25 0.78 12.32
CA ARG A 95 7.50 1.94 11.45
C ARG A 95 6.42 3.02 11.66
N ALA A 96 5.15 2.63 11.72
CA ALA A 96 4.04 3.53 11.97
C ALA A 96 4.15 4.22 13.33
N LEU A 97 4.57 3.49 14.37
CA LEU A 97 4.82 4.05 15.70
C LEU A 97 5.94 5.09 15.67
N ALA A 98 7.09 4.75 15.10
CA ALA A 98 8.22 5.67 14.99
C ALA A 98 7.83 6.96 14.24
N LEU A 99 7.22 6.82 13.06
CA LEU A 99 6.77 7.97 12.27
C LEU A 99 5.67 8.75 12.98
N GLY A 100 4.76 8.09 13.69
CA GLY A 100 3.70 8.77 14.44
C GLY A 100 4.24 9.64 15.57
N THR A 101 5.28 9.17 16.27
CA THR A 101 5.95 9.96 17.31
C THR A 101 6.76 11.13 16.77
N GLU A 102 7.40 10.98 15.59
CA GLU A 102 8.18 12.04 14.95
C GLU A 102 7.32 13.11 14.27
N PHE A 103 6.15 12.72 13.78
CA PHE A 103 5.22 13.59 13.04
C PHE A 103 3.85 13.69 13.75
N PRO A 104 3.77 14.36 14.91
CA PRO A 104 2.51 14.56 15.62
C PRO A 104 1.58 15.49 14.81
N LEU A 105 0.29 15.13 14.72
CA LEU A 105 -0.69 15.93 13.98
C LEU A 105 -1.10 17.20 14.72
N GLN A 106 -1.13 17.14 16.06
CA GLN A 106 -1.77 18.14 16.91
C GLN A 106 -0.78 19.01 17.71
N ALA A 107 0.52 18.74 17.62
CA ALA A 107 1.53 19.61 18.23
C ALA A 107 1.56 20.97 17.50
N PRO A 108 1.75 22.12 18.20
CA PRO A 108 1.89 23.41 17.56
C PRO A 108 3.10 23.39 16.62
N ARG A 109 2.81 23.23 15.33
CA ARG A 109 3.81 23.17 14.27
C ARG A 109 4.55 24.50 14.23
N ARG A 110 5.78 24.53 14.77
CA ARG A 110 6.79 25.45 14.23
C ARG A 110 6.95 25.06 12.76
N PRO A 111 6.85 25.98 11.80
CA PRO A 111 7.04 25.62 10.39
C PRO A 111 8.39 24.94 10.22
N LEU A 112 8.38 23.64 9.90
CA LEU A 112 9.57 22.82 9.68
C LEU A 112 10.40 23.34 8.51
N VAL A 113 9.73 23.98 7.55
CA VAL A 113 10.37 24.67 6.44
C VAL A 113 10.41 26.18 6.75
N ARG A 114 11.55 26.64 7.28
CA ARG A 114 11.89 28.07 7.28
C ARG A 114 12.45 28.43 5.91
N THR A 115 11.57 28.73 4.94
CA THR A 115 12.01 29.15 3.59
C THR A 115 12.71 30.51 3.55
N GLY A 116 12.85 31.21 4.70
CA GLY A 116 13.43 32.55 4.77
C GLY A 116 12.58 33.64 4.10
N VAL A 117 11.42 33.29 3.55
CA VAL A 117 10.51 34.23 2.90
C VAL A 117 9.45 34.67 3.90
N GLU A 118 9.68 35.84 4.52
CA GLU A 118 8.63 36.57 5.24
C GLU A 118 7.65 37.15 4.21
N GLY A 119 6.58 36.42 3.93
CA GLY A 119 5.48 36.96 3.12
C GLY A 119 4.75 38.07 3.90
N GLY A 120 4.48 39.20 3.24
CA GLY A 120 3.69 40.28 3.82
C GLY A 120 2.36 39.79 4.41
N ALA A 121 1.88 40.47 5.46
CA ALA A 121 0.79 40.04 6.37
C ALA A 121 -0.48 39.49 5.69
N THR A 122 -0.79 39.92 4.46
CA THR A 122 -1.92 39.46 3.65
C THR A 122 -1.80 38.02 3.16
N GLY A 123 -0.60 37.57 2.77
CA GLY A 123 -0.35 36.18 2.36
C GLY A 123 -0.36 35.20 3.55
N VAL A 124 -0.02 35.70 4.74
CA VAL A 124 -0.08 34.95 6.01
C VAL A 124 -1.52 34.77 6.46
N ALA A 125 -2.37 35.79 6.31
CA ALA A 125 -3.80 35.71 6.64
C ALA A 125 -4.56 34.71 5.77
N ALA A 126 -4.32 34.70 4.45
CA ALA A 126 -4.96 33.74 3.54
C ALA A 126 -4.57 32.28 3.88
N ARG A 127 -3.29 32.02 4.18
CA ARG A 127 -2.84 30.69 4.63
C ARG A 127 -3.36 30.32 6.02
N ALA A 128 -3.46 31.28 6.94
CA ALA A 128 -4.04 31.05 8.27
C ALA A 128 -5.54 30.73 8.20
N LEU A 129 -6.26 31.32 7.23
CA LEU A 129 -7.67 31.03 6.97
C LEU A 129 -7.87 29.66 6.28
N SER A 130 -7.00 29.27 5.34
CA SER A 130 -6.99 27.90 4.79
C SER A 130 -6.62 26.85 5.86
N ALA A 131 -5.68 27.16 6.76
CA ALA A 131 -5.33 26.27 7.87
C ALA A 131 -6.45 26.17 8.93
N ARG A 132 -7.29 27.21 9.07
CA ARG A 132 -8.49 27.17 9.93
C ARG A 132 -9.55 26.22 9.38
N SER A 133 -9.68 26.12 8.06
CA SER A 133 -10.62 25.20 7.40
C SER A 133 -10.24 23.71 7.53
N LEU A 134 -9.01 23.40 7.95
CA LEU A 134 -8.54 22.04 8.22
C LEU A 134 -8.66 21.64 9.70
N ARG A 135 -9.14 22.54 10.57
CA ARG A 135 -9.48 22.19 11.95
C ARG A 135 -10.81 21.45 11.96
N HIS A 136 -10.77 20.19 11.55
CA HIS A 136 -11.76 19.23 12.05
C HIS A 136 -11.63 19.24 13.58
N GLU A 137 -12.74 19.33 14.30
CA GLU A 137 -12.76 19.21 15.77
C GLU A 137 -12.38 17.77 16.16
N ALA A 138 -11.09 17.48 16.07
CA ALA A 138 -10.53 16.23 16.53
C ALA A 138 -10.54 16.25 18.07
N HIS A 139 -11.01 15.17 18.67
CA HIS A 139 -10.68 14.87 20.06
C HIS A 139 -9.16 14.97 20.23
N SER A 140 -8.72 15.83 21.14
CA SER A 140 -7.30 16.22 21.31
C SER A 140 -6.36 15.06 21.63
N ASP A 141 -6.91 13.92 22.03
CA ASP A 141 -6.15 12.83 22.63
C ASP A 141 -6.06 11.60 21.70
N PHE A 142 -6.65 11.65 20.50
CA PHE A 142 -6.66 10.50 19.59
C PHE A 142 -5.25 10.02 19.23
N ASP A 143 -4.35 10.94 18.86
CA ASP A 143 -2.99 10.60 18.39
C ASP A 143 -2.18 9.92 19.51
N VAL A 144 -2.30 10.40 20.75
CA VAL A 144 -1.57 9.85 21.90
C VAL A 144 -2.10 8.49 22.32
N GLU A 145 -3.43 8.34 22.43
CA GLU A 145 -4.04 7.06 22.80
C GLU A 145 -3.84 6.02 21.70
N ASP A 146 -3.92 6.40 20.43
CA ASP A 146 -3.67 5.49 19.31
C ASP A 146 -2.23 4.97 19.29
N LEU A 147 -1.23 5.81 19.59
CA LEU A 147 0.16 5.40 19.67
C LEU A 147 0.40 4.43 20.84
N HIS A 148 -0.16 4.70 22.02
CA HIS A 148 -0.07 3.76 23.15
C HIS A 148 -0.77 2.44 22.88
N GLN A 149 -1.90 2.48 22.17
CA GLN A 149 -2.59 1.28 21.73
C GLN A 149 -1.76 0.51 20.70
N LEU A 150 -1.12 1.20 19.75
CA LEU A 150 -0.21 0.60 18.77
C LEU A 150 0.98 -0.10 19.43
N GLU A 151 1.58 0.49 20.46
CA GLU A 151 2.65 -0.14 21.24
C GLU A 151 2.21 -1.48 21.84
N ARG A 152 1.02 -1.52 22.45
CA ARG A 152 0.46 -2.76 23.02
C ARG A 152 0.21 -3.82 21.94
N GLU A 153 -0.34 -3.41 20.81
CA GLU A 153 -0.63 -4.31 19.69
C GLU A 153 0.65 -4.87 19.04
N ILE A 154 1.73 -4.09 18.95
CA ILE A 154 3.05 -4.58 18.48
C ILE A 154 3.53 -5.73 19.38
N LEU A 155 3.43 -5.57 20.70
CA LEU A 155 3.79 -6.62 21.64
C LEU A 155 2.93 -7.87 21.45
N GLN A 156 1.61 -7.69 21.26
CA GLN A 156 0.69 -8.80 21.03
C GLN A 156 1.00 -9.58 19.74
N VAL A 157 1.36 -8.89 18.66
CA VAL A 157 1.77 -9.53 17.41
C VAL A 157 3.11 -10.25 17.58
N GLY A 158 4.07 -9.65 18.29
CA GLY A 158 5.35 -10.29 18.61
C GLY A 158 5.19 -11.57 19.45
N GLU A 159 4.35 -11.53 20.49
CA GLU A 159 3.99 -12.71 21.29
C GLU A 159 3.32 -13.78 20.44
N MET A 160 2.44 -13.39 19.51
CA MET A 160 1.79 -14.31 18.59
C MET A 160 2.79 -15.01 17.66
N ILE A 161 3.78 -14.28 17.13
CA ILE A 161 4.85 -14.86 16.29
C ILE A 161 5.63 -15.89 17.11
N GLN A 162 6.06 -15.55 18.32
CA GLN A 162 6.81 -16.45 19.19
C GLN A 162 6.00 -17.71 19.57
N ASP A 163 4.74 -17.53 19.95
CA ASP A 163 3.82 -18.63 20.31
C ASP A 163 3.62 -19.59 19.13
N MET A 164 3.53 -19.05 17.92
CA MET A 164 3.42 -19.83 16.70
C MET A 164 4.67 -20.66 16.43
N GLU A 165 5.86 -20.07 16.57
CA GLU A 165 7.15 -20.77 16.39
C GLU A 165 7.32 -21.90 17.41
N MET A 166 6.83 -21.72 18.64
CA MET A 166 6.89 -22.76 19.67
C MET A 166 5.87 -23.89 19.46
N LYS A 167 4.69 -23.59 18.91
CA LYS A 167 3.58 -24.56 18.76
C LYS A 167 3.69 -25.41 17.50
N VAL A 168 4.33 -24.92 16.45
CA VAL A 168 4.38 -25.57 15.14
C VAL A 168 5.82 -25.60 14.63
N ASN A 169 6.41 -26.80 14.56
CA ASN A 169 7.79 -26.99 14.12
C ASN A 169 7.91 -27.06 12.59
N VAL A 170 7.45 -26.03 11.89
CA VAL A 170 7.57 -25.90 10.43
C VAL A 170 8.64 -24.87 10.14
N LEU A 171 9.81 -25.33 9.71
CA LEU A 171 10.91 -24.46 9.36
C LEU A 171 10.62 -23.77 8.03
N ARG A 172 10.86 -22.47 7.95
CA ARG A 172 10.53 -21.67 6.75
C ARG A 172 11.23 -22.17 5.48
N TRP A 173 12.39 -22.79 5.62
CA TRP A 173 13.22 -23.30 4.51
C TRP A 173 12.88 -24.73 4.06
N THR A 174 12.06 -25.49 4.80
CA THR A 174 11.72 -26.88 4.44
C THR A 174 10.57 -26.98 3.46
N VAL A 175 9.85 -25.88 3.25
CA VAL A 175 8.64 -25.86 2.43
C VAL A 175 8.99 -25.79 0.94
N GLN A 176 8.59 -26.82 0.20
CA GLN A 176 8.77 -26.87 -1.25
C GLN A 176 7.83 -25.87 -1.95
N ALA A 177 8.29 -25.26 -3.04
CA ALA A 177 7.45 -24.44 -3.91
C ALA A 177 6.47 -25.32 -4.69
N ARG A 178 5.27 -24.80 -4.99
CA ARG A 178 4.27 -25.52 -5.80
C ARG A 178 4.55 -25.39 -7.30
N GLN A 179 5.17 -24.29 -7.68
CA GLN A 179 5.50 -23.98 -9.06
C GLN A 179 7.01 -24.14 -9.28
N ALA A 180 7.39 -24.56 -10.48
CA ALA A 180 8.77 -24.53 -10.90
C ALA A 180 9.26 -23.08 -10.94
N ALA A 181 10.55 -22.85 -10.65
CA ALA A 181 11.14 -21.53 -10.74
C ALA A 181 10.89 -20.91 -12.13
N GLY A 182 10.34 -19.70 -12.18
CA GLY A 182 10.04 -18.99 -13.43
C GLY A 182 8.65 -19.28 -14.04
N ALA A 183 7.81 -20.10 -13.41
CA ALA A 183 6.43 -20.34 -13.88
C ALA A 183 5.56 -19.07 -13.80
N GLU A 184 5.83 -18.19 -12.85
CA GLU A 184 5.19 -16.87 -12.73
C GLU A 184 5.40 -15.99 -13.98
N LEU A 185 6.56 -16.07 -14.65
CA LEU A 185 6.85 -15.30 -15.87
C LEU A 185 5.98 -15.73 -17.05
N LEU A 186 5.61 -17.01 -17.11
CA LEU A 186 4.74 -17.55 -18.15
C LEU A 186 3.26 -17.18 -17.90
N SER A 187 2.85 -17.08 -16.63
CA SER A 187 1.49 -16.67 -16.28
C SER A 187 1.21 -15.21 -16.59
N SER A 188 2.17 -14.30 -16.33
CA SER A 188 2.06 -12.87 -16.66
C SER A 188 2.00 -12.59 -18.17
N ALA A 189 2.49 -13.50 -19.02
CA ALA A 189 2.35 -13.38 -20.48
C ALA A 189 0.94 -13.75 -20.98
N SER A 190 0.16 -14.50 -20.19
CA SER A 190 -1.18 -15.00 -20.56
C SER A 190 -2.32 -14.19 -19.94
N ALA A 191 -2.08 -13.53 -18.81
CA ALA A 191 -3.01 -12.59 -18.20
C ALA A 191 -2.72 -11.18 -18.74
N GLY A 192 -3.49 -10.75 -19.74
CA GLY A 192 -3.49 -9.37 -20.21
C GLY A 192 -3.49 -8.38 -19.04
N VAL A 193 -2.52 -7.47 -19.08
CA VAL A 193 -2.23 -6.42 -18.09
C VAL A 193 -3.51 -5.83 -17.51
N SER A 194 -3.85 -6.21 -16.29
CA SER A 194 -4.87 -5.52 -15.51
C SER A 194 -4.47 -5.50 -14.03
N SER A 195 -3.32 -4.87 -13.76
CA SER A 195 -2.95 -4.28 -12.48
C SER A 195 -1.63 -3.53 -12.67
N VAL A 196 -1.69 -2.20 -12.86
CA VAL A 196 -0.49 -1.36 -12.92
C VAL A 196 -0.45 -0.52 -11.64
N GLY A 197 0.23 -1.09 -10.65
CA GLY A 197 0.93 -0.38 -9.59
C GLY A 197 2.38 -0.84 -9.62
N GLY A 198 3.08 -0.55 -10.72
CA GLY A 198 4.47 -0.94 -10.92
C GLY A 198 5.22 0.20 -11.59
N VAL A 199 6.24 0.72 -10.91
CA VAL A 199 7.23 1.64 -11.47
C VAL A 199 7.99 0.87 -12.56
N SER A 200 7.53 1.02 -13.81
CA SER A 200 8.27 0.67 -15.01
C SER A 200 9.16 1.86 -15.35
N VAL A 201 10.48 1.65 -15.36
CA VAL A 201 11.39 2.53 -16.10
C VAL A 201 11.09 2.28 -17.58
N GLU A 202 10.09 3.01 -18.08
CA GLU A 202 9.64 2.93 -19.46
C GLU A 202 10.60 3.75 -20.33
N GLN A 203 11.39 3.03 -21.13
CA GLN A 203 12.06 3.58 -22.30
C GLN A 203 11.01 4.27 -23.18
N ARG A 204 11.16 5.59 -23.38
CA ARG A 204 10.26 6.47 -24.16
C ARG A 204 9.79 5.82 -25.46
N SER A 205 8.57 5.27 -25.45
CA SER A 205 7.70 5.13 -26.61
C SER A 205 6.30 4.70 -26.14
N GLY A 206 5.60 5.59 -25.44
CA GLY A 206 4.20 5.38 -25.08
C GLY A 206 3.29 5.38 -26.33
N PRO A 207 2.16 4.65 -26.32
CA PRO A 207 1.20 4.64 -27.42
C PRO A 207 0.62 6.03 -27.60
N CYS A 208 0.73 6.58 -28.80
CA CYS A 208 0.25 7.92 -29.13
C CYS A 208 -1.24 8.06 -28.77
N ASP A 209 -1.56 9.01 -27.87
CA ASP A 209 -2.94 9.45 -27.61
C ASP A 209 -3.64 9.70 -28.94
N LEU A 210 -4.58 8.83 -29.32
CA LEU A 210 -5.25 8.88 -30.62
C LEU A 210 -5.94 10.23 -30.85
N SER A 211 -6.36 10.91 -29.77
CA SER A 211 -6.91 12.27 -29.79
C SER A 211 -5.85 13.33 -30.14
N LYS A 212 -4.64 13.23 -29.59
CA LYS A 212 -3.51 14.13 -29.93
C LYS A 212 -2.97 13.85 -31.32
N ALA A 213 -2.92 12.57 -31.73
CA ALA A 213 -2.56 12.18 -33.10
C ALA A 213 -3.58 12.73 -34.11
N LYS A 214 -4.89 12.60 -33.83
CA LYS A 214 -5.96 13.21 -34.65
C LYS A 214 -5.83 14.73 -34.71
N ALA A 215 -5.60 15.39 -33.59
CA ALA A 215 -5.40 16.85 -33.57
C ALA A 215 -4.18 17.26 -34.41
N ALA A 216 -3.04 16.57 -34.29
CA ALA A 216 -1.84 16.85 -35.07
C ALA A 216 -2.07 16.67 -36.58
N THR A 217 -2.81 15.62 -36.98
CA THR A 217 -3.14 15.40 -38.41
C THR A 217 -4.02 16.51 -38.96
N ILE A 218 -5.02 16.98 -38.20
CA ILE A 218 -5.91 18.08 -38.62
C ILE A 218 -5.12 19.38 -38.74
N PHE A 219 -4.30 19.72 -37.74
CA PHE A 219 -3.47 20.94 -37.78
C PHE A 219 -2.49 20.92 -38.94
N SER A 220 -1.86 19.77 -39.21
CA SER A 220 -0.94 19.62 -40.35
C SER A 220 -1.66 19.77 -41.69
N ALA A 221 -2.87 19.21 -41.83
CA ALA A 221 -3.66 19.34 -43.06
C ALA A 221 -4.08 20.79 -43.32
N VAL A 222 -4.51 21.52 -42.29
CA VAL A 222 -4.86 22.95 -42.39
C VAL A 222 -3.65 23.78 -42.78
N LEU A 223 -2.48 23.51 -42.20
CA LEU A 223 -1.25 24.23 -42.52
C LEU A 223 -0.84 24.03 -43.99
N LEU A 224 -0.92 22.79 -44.48
CA LEU A 224 -0.62 22.48 -45.88
C LEU A 224 -1.59 23.15 -46.85
N ALA A 225 -2.89 23.18 -46.52
CA ALA A 225 -3.88 23.89 -47.32
C ALA A 225 -3.61 25.40 -47.37
N ALA A 226 -3.23 26.01 -46.24
CA ALA A 226 -2.87 27.42 -46.19
C ALA A 226 -1.63 27.74 -47.04
N VAL A 227 -0.60 26.89 -46.98
CA VAL A 227 0.61 27.04 -47.81
C VAL A 227 0.28 26.88 -49.29
N ALA A 228 -0.54 25.89 -49.67
CA ALA A 228 -0.96 25.70 -51.06
C ALA A 228 -1.74 26.92 -51.58
N LEU A 229 -2.67 27.46 -50.79
CA LEU A 229 -3.40 28.68 -51.15
C LEU A 229 -2.46 29.89 -51.29
N ALA A 230 -1.48 30.05 -50.40
CA ALA A 230 -0.49 31.12 -50.50
C ALA A 230 0.36 31.01 -51.77
N VAL A 231 0.77 29.79 -52.15
CA VAL A 231 1.53 29.54 -53.39
C VAL A 231 0.66 29.78 -54.62
N CYS A 232 -0.61 29.36 -54.60
CA CYS A 232 -1.55 29.62 -55.70
C CYS A 232 -1.79 31.13 -55.89
N VAL A 233 -1.97 31.88 -54.80
CA VAL A 233 -2.13 33.35 -54.86
C VAL A 233 -0.85 34.01 -55.37
N ALA A 234 0.33 33.55 -54.95
CA ALA A 234 1.61 34.08 -55.43
C ALA A 234 1.94 33.70 -56.89
N LYS A 235 1.28 32.69 -57.46
CA LYS A 235 1.45 32.25 -58.85
C LYS A 235 0.37 32.79 -59.80
N LEU A 236 -0.76 33.25 -59.26
CA LEU A 236 -1.87 33.86 -60.00
C LEU A 236 -1.87 35.40 -59.94
N SER A 237 -1.01 36.00 -59.10
CA SER A 237 -0.65 37.42 -59.12
C SER A 237 0.58 37.68 -59.97
#